data_AF-A0A960PRW8-F1
#
_entry.id   AF-A0A960PRW8-F1
#
_cell.length_a   1.000
_cell.length_b   1.000
_cell.length_c   1.000
_cell.angle_alpha   90.00
_cell.angle_beta   90.00
_cell.angle_gamma   90.00
#
_symmetry.space_group_name_H-M   'P 1'
#
loop_
_entity.id
_entity.type
_entity.pdbx_description
1 polymer ?
#
loop_
_entity_poly.entity_id
_entity_poly.type
_entity_poly.pdbx_seq_one_letter_code
_entity_poly.pdbx_strand_id
1 'polypeptide(L)'
;MEVTGTATPVAGVTAFLSVYEDGVLHSILGPDLPGFITAPLTPDPDVEGHSLNFTLPIDLEEGSDVDLVVNIDPLNSIAETDEGNNTGSLNDLVFECRETPEIVYTAINYTAAAEPDPSTLGLPDPDLIAAGNGDDFVFGIYPFPDDRSQYHAGPFPPLNWNQDVDTSYTDLLNFLEDCRQVINPVPKFLYGWFRENPFFGNGVAISAPGNVGFGNTQTSPDRYQRTFAHELGHLFGLFHNSRDLAPDTGWDVENLLGLGKVMPGTKFDIMRGGLLTPEAWVDDITYEFFLDSECIDCTGDTGDFISEAPWVTLAFPRFGGETILN
;
A
#
# COMPACT_ATOMS: atom_id res chain seq x y z
N MET A 1 18.62 14.52 10.95
CA MET A 1 19.38 15.72 11.40
C MET A 1 19.11 15.93 12.88
N GLU A 2 20.15 16.19 13.68
CA GLU A 2 20.02 16.48 15.12
C GLU A 2 20.27 17.97 15.35
N VAL A 3 19.42 18.64 16.13
CA VAL A 3 19.64 20.04 16.51
C VAL A 3 20.80 20.08 17.52
N THR A 4 22.03 20.16 17.03
CA THR A 4 23.20 20.26 17.91
C THR A 4 23.28 21.67 18.50
N GLY A 5 23.58 21.77 19.80
CA GLY A 5 23.79 23.06 20.46
C GLY A 5 22.58 23.63 21.21
N THR A 6 21.44 22.93 21.22
CA THR A 6 20.29 23.28 22.07
C THR A 6 20.04 22.23 23.15
N ALA A 7 19.59 22.65 24.33
CA ALA A 7 19.27 21.76 25.45
C ALA A 7 17.75 21.55 25.61
N THR A 8 16.96 22.08 24.69
CA THR A 8 15.50 22.08 24.69
C THR A 8 14.98 21.92 23.27
N PRO A 9 13.82 21.28 23.06
CA PRO A 9 13.17 21.23 21.75
C PRO A 9 13.05 22.62 21.11
N VAL A 10 13.20 22.68 19.78
CA VAL A 10 13.20 23.93 19.01
C VAL A 10 11.86 24.10 18.32
N ALA A 11 11.14 25.16 18.68
CA ALA A 11 9.81 25.45 18.13
C ALA A 11 9.90 26.23 16.81
N GLY A 12 8.93 25.98 15.93
CA GLY A 12 8.77 26.75 14.69
C GLY A 12 9.65 26.27 13.53
N VAL A 13 10.27 25.10 13.66
CA VAL A 13 11.11 24.52 12.60
C VAL A 13 10.23 24.21 11.39
N THR A 14 10.65 24.68 10.22
CA THR A 14 10.00 24.44 8.93
C THR A 14 11.08 24.20 7.87
N ALA A 15 10.69 23.76 6.68
CA ALA A 15 11.61 23.55 5.58
C ALA A 15 10.92 23.76 4.23
N PHE A 16 11.72 23.97 3.19
CA PHE A 16 11.27 23.85 1.81
C PHE A 16 11.96 22.67 1.13
N LEU A 17 11.21 21.94 0.32
CA LEU A 17 11.72 20.91 -0.58
C LEU A 17 11.76 21.48 -1.99
N SER A 18 12.95 21.61 -2.56
CA SER A 18 13.13 21.96 -3.97
C SER A 18 13.26 20.68 -4.78
N VAL A 19 12.44 20.54 -5.82
CA VAL A 19 12.46 19.40 -6.75
C VAL A 19 13.12 19.88 -8.04
N TYR A 20 14.16 19.20 -8.47
CA TYR A 20 14.81 19.41 -9.76
C TYR A 20 14.56 18.20 -10.65
N GLU A 21 14.30 18.47 -11.92
CA GLU A 21 14.12 17.47 -12.97
C GLU A 21 15.09 17.79 -14.11
N ASP A 22 15.94 16.83 -14.47
CA ASP A 22 17.05 16.98 -15.42
C ASP A 22 17.94 18.20 -15.08
N GLY A 23 18.16 18.43 -13.78
CA GLY A 23 18.93 19.55 -13.25
C GLY A 23 18.24 20.93 -13.33
N VAL A 24 16.96 20.99 -13.72
CA VAL A 24 16.16 22.23 -13.78
C VAL A 24 15.20 22.25 -12.61
N LEU A 25 15.11 23.38 -11.90
CA LEU A 25 14.13 23.53 -10.81
C LEU A 25 12.71 23.38 -11.36
N HIS A 26 12.03 22.31 -10.94
CA HIS A 26 10.66 21.99 -11.29
C HIS A 26 9.68 22.66 -10.31
N SER A 27 9.86 22.43 -9.01
CA SER A 27 8.96 22.97 -7.98
C SER A 27 9.67 23.25 -6.65
N ILE A 28 9.03 24.08 -5.80
CA ILE A 28 9.40 24.29 -4.40
C ILE A 28 8.16 24.05 -3.55
N LEU A 29 8.26 23.12 -2.61
CA LEU A 29 7.17 22.64 -1.78
C LEU A 29 7.38 23.09 -0.33
N GLY A 30 6.31 23.51 0.32
CA GLY A 30 6.25 23.59 1.78
C GLY A 30 5.91 22.22 2.38
N PRO A 31 6.11 22.04 3.69
CA PRO A 31 5.73 20.80 4.34
C PRO A 31 4.20 20.68 4.39
N ASP A 32 3.71 19.45 4.37
CA ASP A 32 2.33 19.13 4.67
C ASP A 32 1.97 19.58 6.09
N LEU A 33 0.67 19.66 6.40
CA LEU A 33 0.17 20.10 7.70
C LEU A 33 0.85 19.33 8.85
N PRO A 34 1.31 20.00 9.93
CA PRO A 34 1.08 21.41 10.29
C PRO A 34 2.00 22.46 9.62
N GLY A 35 2.90 22.10 8.70
CA GLY A 35 3.81 23.02 8.02
C GLY A 35 4.97 23.56 8.88
N PHE A 36 4.94 23.32 10.18
CA PHE A 36 6.02 23.60 11.13
C PHE A 36 5.93 22.63 12.32
N ILE A 37 7.07 22.30 12.93
CA ILE A 37 7.14 21.40 14.09
C ILE A 37 7.83 22.04 15.28
N THR A 38 7.71 21.39 16.43
CA THR A 38 8.65 21.55 17.54
C THR A 38 9.64 20.39 17.46
N ALA A 39 10.81 20.63 16.89
CA ALA A 39 11.82 19.61 16.68
C ALA A 39 12.32 19.09 18.04
N PRO A 40 12.14 17.80 18.37
CA PRO A 40 12.64 17.21 19.60
C PRO A 40 14.17 17.07 19.56
N LEU A 41 14.79 16.94 20.74
CA LEU A 41 16.23 16.65 20.84
C LEU A 41 16.58 15.24 20.33
N THR A 42 15.62 14.32 20.41
CA THR A 42 15.75 12.95 19.90
C THR A 42 14.53 12.68 19.04
N PRO A 43 14.64 12.84 17.71
CA PRO A 43 13.58 12.48 16.78
C PRO A 43 13.15 11.02 16.94
N ASP A 44 11.87 10.77 16.76
CA ASP A 44 11.26 9.44 16.83
C ASP A 44 10.46 9.24 15.53
N PRO A 45 10.88 8.31 14.65
CA PRO A 45 10.19 8.10 13.38
C PRO A 45 8.77 7.55 13.57
N ASP A 46 8.45 6.95 14.72
CA ASP A 46 7.10 6.46 15.04
C ASP A 46 6.13 7.61 15.44
N VAL A 47 6.59 8.86 15.43
CA VAL A 47 5.81 10.04 15.81
C VAL A 47 5.74 11.05 14.66
N GLU A 48 4.56 11.20 14.07
CA GLU A 48 4.33 12.10 12.92
C GLU A 48 4.88 13.51 13.15
N GLY A 49 4.60 14.09 14.33
CA GLY A 49 5.02 15.45 14.69
C GLY A 49 6.52 15.65 14.90
N HIS A 50 7.35 14.61 14.76
CA HIS A 50 8.82 14.70 14.79
C HIS A 50 9.44 14.82 13.39
N SER A 51 8.61 14.85 12.34
CA SER A 51 9.02 14.89 10.94
C SER A 51 8.38 16.06 10.20
N LEU A 52 9.05 16.52 9.14
CA LEU A 52 8.46 17.39 8.12
C LEU A 52 8.20 16.52 6.90
N ASN A 53 6.93 16.43 6.50
CA ASN A 53 6.49 15.56 5.41
C ASN A 53 6.18 16.39 4.18
N PHE A 54 6.42 15.84 3.00
CA PHE A 54 6.19 16.52 1.73
C PHE A 54 5.51 15.57 0.76
N THR A 55 4.47 16.05 0.10
CA THR A 55 3.86 15.35 -1.03
C THR A 55 4.51 15.84 -2.32
N LEU A 56 5.15 14.94 -3.06
CA LEU A 56 5.78 15.28 -4.34
C LEU A 56 4.75 15.63 -5.42
N PRO A 57 5.11 16.47 -6.40
CA PRO A 57 4.26 16.73 -7.55
C PRO A 57 4.08 15.46 -8.40
N ILE A 58 2.86 15.25 -8.90
CA ILE A 58 2.49 14.07 -9.68
C ILE A 58 2.89 14.17 -11.17
N ASP A 59 3.37 15.33 -11.63
CA ASP A 59 3.65 15.61 -13.05
C ASP A 59 5.12 15.47 -13.45
N LEU A 60 5.91 14.71 -12.69
CA LEU A 60 7.29 14.36 -13.04
C LEU A 60 7.32 13.35 -14.21
N GLU A 61 8.24 13.53 -15.15
CA GLU A 61 8.37 12.71 -16.35
C GLU A 61 9.00 11.34 -16.02
N GLU A 62 8.46 10.28 -16.61
CA GLU A 62 9.06 8.94 -16.48
C GLU A 62 10.48 8.94 -17.05
N GLY A 63 11.41 8.37 -16.28
CA GLY A 63 12.81 8.23 -16.70
C GLY A 63 13.64 9.52 -16.64
N SER A 64 13.09 10.63 -16.13
CA SER A 64 13.86 11.85 -15.84
C SER A 64 14.79 11.66 -14.63
N ASP A 65 15.83 12.50 -14.55
CA ASP A 65 16.73 12.57 -13.42
C ASP A 65 16.19 13.55 -12.37
N VAL A 66 15.70 13.03 -11.24
CA VAL A 66 15.08 13.84 -10.18
C VAL A 66 16.01 14.01 -8.98
N ASP A 67 16.29 15.27 -8.64
CA ASP A 67 16.99 15.64 -7.40
C ASP A 67 16.03 16.35 -6.43
N LEU A 68 16.12 15.97 -5.16
CA LEU A 68 15.38 16.55 -4.06
C LEU A 68 16.34 17.28 -3.11
N VAL A 69 16.15 18.58 -2.93
CA VAL A 69 16.97 19.38 -2.01
C VAL A 69 16.09 19.98 -0.92
N VAL A 70 16.33 19.58 0.33
CA VAL A 70 15.65 20.14 1.50
C VAL A 70 16.48 21.28 2.09
N ASN A 71 15.80 22.38 2.43
CA ASN A 71 16.38 23.51 3.14
C ASN A 71 15.55 23.81 4.39
N ILE A 72 16.15 23.63 5.56
CA ILE A 72 15.55 23.84 6.88
C ILE A 72 15.76 25.28 7.30
N ASP A 73 14.73 25.87 7.91
CA ASP A 73 14.67 27.29 8.25
C ASP A 73 15.16 28.19 7.10
N PRO A 74 14.52 28.10 5.91
CA PRO A 74 14.99 28.81 4.71
C PRO A 74 14.95 30.33 4.83
N LEU A 75 14.27 30.85 5.87
CA LEU A 75 14.18 32.28 6.17
C LEU A 75 15.21 32.73 7.23
N ASN A 76 16.00 31.80 7.78
CA ASN A 76 16.92 32.01 8.91
C ASN A 76 16.21 32.80 10.04
N SER A 77 15.09 32.24 10.48
CA SER A 77 14.22 32.80 11.51
C SER A 77 14.54 32.26 12.91
N ILE A 78 15.24 31.13 12.98
CA ILE A 78 15.70 30.43 14.18
C ILE A 78 17.21 30.57 14.23
N ALA A 79 17.72 31.17 15.30
CA ALA A 79 19.17 31.33 15.44
C ALA A 79 19.83 30.00 15.81
N GLU A 80 20.72 29.52 14.96
CA GLU A 80 21.47 28.28 15.17
C GLU A 80 22.98 28.53 15.29
N THR A 81 23.70 27.57 15.87
CA THR A 81 25.18 27.68 16.02
C THR A 81 25.92 27.33 14.73
N ASP A 82 25.30 26.50 13.90
CA ASP A 82 25.78 26.11 12.59
C ASP A 82 24.59 26.17 11.63
N GLU A 83 24.64 27.11 10.68
CA GLU A 83 23.63 27.25 9.62
C GLU A 83 23.99 26.39 8.39
N GLY A 84 25.20 25.84 8.35
CA GLY A 84 25.72 25.07 7.22
C GLY A 84 25.14 23.66 7.15
N ASN A 85 24.55 23.18 8.23
CA ASN A 85 23.92 21.86 8.31
C ASN A 85 22.42 21.88 7.93
N ASN A 86 21.84 23.05 7.60
CA ASN A 86 20.42 23.21 7.31
C ASN A 86 19.99 22.74 5.90
N THR A 87 20.85 22.00 5.20
CA THR A 87 20.54 21.50 3.86
C THR A 87 20.84 20.02 3.74
N GLY A 88 20.02 19.32 2.96
CA GLY A 88 20.22 17.92 2.59
C GLY A 88 19.75 17.69 1.17
N SER A 89 20.27 16.64 0.53
CA SER A 89 19.91 16.30 -0.86
C SER A 89 19.79 14.80 -1.06
N LEU A 90 18.84 14.40 -1.92
CA LEU A 90 18.77 13.09 -2.56
C LEU A 90 18.86 13.35 -4.06
N ASN A 91 19.76 12.64 -4.74
CA ASN A 91 20.05 12.89 -6.14
C ASN A 91 19.89 11.63 -6.96
N ASP A 92 19.83 11.78 -8.28
CA ASP A 92 19.81 10.67 -9.24
C ASP A 92 18.60 9.74 -9.05
N LEU A 93 17.44 10.27 -8.65
CA LEU A 93 16.21 9.48 -8.50
C LEU A 93 15.59 9.26 -9.88
N VAL A 94 15.17 8.01 -10.14
CA VAL A 94 14.50 7.64 -11.40
C VAL A 94 13.06 7.24 -11.08
N PHE A 95 12.15 7.83 -11.85
CA PHE A 95 10.72 7.69 -11.69
C PHE A 95 10.24 6.69 -12.74
N GLU A 96 9.59 5.61 -12.31
CA GLU A 96 9.13 4.52 -13.18
C GLU A 96 7.60 4.55 -13.33
N CYS A 97 7.10 4.30 -14.54
CA CYS A 97 5.66 4.20 -14.74
C CYS A 97 5.12 2.89 -14.18
N ARG A 98 4.12 2.99 -13.30
CA ARG A 98 3.40 1.88 -12.70
C ARG A 98 1.91 1.97 -13.00
N GLU A 99 1.27 0.82 -13.22
CA GLU A 99 -0.18 0.70 -13.42
C GLU A 99 -0.84 -0.16 -12.34
N THR A 100 -2.13 0.05 -12.11
CA THR A 100 -2.89 -0.80 -11.20
C THR A 100 -3.37 -2.05 -11.95
N PRO A 101 -3.10 -3.26 -11.45
CA PRO A 101 -3.56 -4.47 -12.12
C PRO A 101 -5.08 -4.57 -12.05
N GLU A 102 -5.73 -4.99 -13.14
CA GLU A 102 -7.18 -5.26 -13.14
C GLU A 102 -7.51 -6.41 -12.16
N ILE A 103 -8.30 -6.09 -11.13
CA ILE A 103 -8.77 -7.04 -10.12
C ILE A 103 -10.30 -7.12 -10.19
N VAL A 104 -10.78 -8.22 -10.73
CA VAL A 104 -12.22 -8.52 -10.75
C VAL A 104 -12.63 -9.22 -9.46
N TYR A 105 -13.72 -8.82 -8.84
CA TYR A 105 -14.29 -9.54 -7.70
C TYR A 105 -15.64 -10.19 -8.01
N THR A 106 -15.98 -11.24 -7.26
CA THR A 106 -17.31 -11.85 -7.32
C THR A 106 -17.81 -12.25 -5.93
N ALA A 107 -19.11 -12.08 -5.72
CA ALA A 107 -19.78 -12.57 -4.52
C ALA A 107 -20.05 -14.08 -4.66
N ILE A 108 -19.74 -14.83 -3.61
CA ILE A 108 -20.06 -16.26 -3.52
C ILE A 108 -21.29 -16.43 -2.62
N ASN A 109 -22.37 -16.91 -3.20
CA ASN A 109 -23.55 -17.36 -2.48
C ASN A 109 -23.28 -18.74 -1.88
N TYR A 110 -22.91 -18.77 -0.60
CA TYR A 110 -22.57 -20.00 0.11
C TYR A 110 -23.79 -20.70 0.68
N THR A 111 -23.98 -21.97 0.31
CA THR A 111 -25.19 -22.75 0.63
C THR A 111 -24.88 -24.17 1.08
N ALA A 112 -23.64 -24.42 1.53
CA ALA A 112 -23.21 -25.75 1.94
C ALA A 112 -24.05 -26.26 3.11
N ALA A 113 -24.68 -27.43 2.93
CA ALA A 113 -25.55 -28.01 3.95
C ALA A 113 -24.79 -28.47 5.21
N ALA A 114 -23.47 -28.67 5.09
CA ALA A 114 -22.59 -29.06 6.19
C ALA A 114 -22.12 -27.89 7.06
N GLU A 115 -22.36 -26.64 6.63
CA GLU A 115 -21.93 -25.44 7.33
C GLU A 115 -22.59 -25.34 8.72
N PRO A 116 -21.81 -25.36 9.82
CA PRO A 116 -22.37 -25.31 11.16
C PRO A 116 -22.86 -23.92 11.57
N ASP A 117 -22.32 -22.84 10.99
CA ASP A 117 -22.72 -21.46 11.33
C ASP A 117 -23.65 -20.87 10.25
N PRO A 118 -24.96 -20.70 10.53
CA PRO A 118 -25.89 -20.13 9.57
C PRO A 118 -25.58 -18.67 9.17
N SER A 119 -24.75 -17.95 9.94
CA SER A 119 -24.41 -16.56 9.63
C SER A 119 -23.46 -16.42 8.44
N THR A 120 -22.70 -17.47 8.11
CA THR A 120 -21.78 -17.52 6.97
C THR A 120 -22.49 -17.91 5.67
N LEU A 121 -23.75 -18.34 5.74
CA LEU A 121 -24.56 -18.71 4.58
C LEU A 121 -25.12 -17.48 3.85
N GLY A 122 -25.27 -17.63 2.53
CA GLY A 122 -25.82 -16.62 1.64
C GLY A 122 -24.76 -15.79 0.93
N LEU A 123 -25.15 -14.59 0.52
CA LEU A 123 -24.28 -13.62 -0.14
C LEU A 123 -23.58 -12.73 0.88
N PRO A 124 -22.33 -12.29 0.62
CA PRO A 124 -21.71 -11.19 1.37
C PRO A 124 -22.54 -9.91 1.26
N ASP A 125 -22.33 -9.00 2.21
CA ASP A 125 -22.86 -7.64 2.10
C ASP A 125 -22.19 -6.94 0.91
N PRO A 126 -22.97 -6.46 -0.10
CA PRO A 126 -22.40 -5.78 -1.26
C PRO A 126 -21.60 -4.52 -0.89
N ASP A 127 -21.94 -3.84 0.22
CA ASP A 127 -21.24 -2.62 0.63
C ASP A 127 -19.81 -2.93 1.10
N LEU A 128 -19.57 -4.09 1.71
CA LEU A 128 -18.25 -4.51 2.20
C LEU A 128 -17.28 -4.90 1.08
N ILE A 129 -17.80 -5.29 -0.09
CA ILE A 129 -16.97 -5.78 -1.21
C ILE A 129 -16.87 -4.77 -2.35
N ALA A 130 -17.62 -3.67 -2.30
CA ALA A 130 -17.59 -2.61 -3.30
C ALA A 130 -16.25 -1.87 -3.31
N ALA A 131 -15.95 -1.20 -4.43
CA ALA A 131 -14.82 -0.28 -4.52
C ALA A 131 -14.94 0.82 -3.44
N GLY A 132 -13.82 1.17 -2.82
CA GLY A 132 -13.79 2.04 -1.64
C GLY A 132 -14.10 1.34 -0.32
N ASN A 133 -14.20 0.01 -0.30
CA ASN A 133 -14.36 -0.77 0.93
C ASN A 133 -13.59 -2.09 0.83
N GLY A 134 -13.85 -2.90 -0.19
CA GLY A 134 -13.18 -4.20 -0.35
C GLY A 134 -11.68 -4.06 -0.60
N ASP A 135 -11.31 -3.03 -1.36
CA ASP A 135 -9.98 -2.76 -1.92
C ASP A 135 -9.18 -1.69 -1.17
N ASP A 136 -9.77 -0.96 -0.23
CA ASP A 136 -9.08 0.15 0.48
C ASP A 136 -7.71 -0.27 1.01
N PHE A 137 -7.62 -1.44 1.64
CA PHE A 137 -6.37 -1.95 2.21
C PHE A 137 -5.35 -2.37 1.15
N VAL A 138 -5.78 -2.76 -0.06
CA VAL A 138 -4.88 -3.04 -1.18
C VAL A 138 -4.24 -1.75 -1.66
N PHE A 139 -5.05 -0.73 -1.95
CA PHE A 139 -4.58 0.58 -2.42
C PHE A 139 -3.84 1.37 -1.33
N GLY A 140 -4.17 1.13 -0.07
CA GLY A 140 -3.53 1.80 1.07
C GLY A 140 -2.14 1.26 1.42
N ILE A 141 -1.76 0.05 0.98
CA ILE A 141 -0.47 -0.54 1.34
C ILE A 141 0.43 -0.87 0.14
N TYR A 142 -0.12 -1.20 -1.03
CA TYR A 142 0.71 -1.58 -2.17
C TYR A 142 1.09 -0.37 -3.02
N PRO A 143 2.20 -0.42 -3.77
CA PRO A 143 2.68 0.66 -4.64
C PRO A 143 1.83 0.78 -5.92
N PHE A 144 0.51 0.74 -5.79
CA PHE A 144 -0.41 0.87 -6.91
C PHE A 144 -0.88 2.31 -7.02
N PRO A 145 -0.98 2.85 -8.25
CA PRO A 145 -1.81 4.02 -8.50
C PRO A 145 -3.19 3.90 -7.85
N ASP A 146 -3.76 5.00 -7.34
CA ASP A 146 -5.15 5.00 -6.82
C ASP A 146 -6.20 4.99 -7.96
N ASP A 147 -6.00 4.15 -8.98
CA ASP A 147 -7.00 3.86 -10.01
C ASP A 147 -7.94 2.75 -9.53
N ARG A 148 -8.91 3.15 -8.71
CA ARG A 148 -9.94 2.25 -8.18
C ARG A 148 -10.88 1.70 -9.24
N SER A 149 -10.84 2.22 -10.47
CA SER A 149 -11.63 1.65 -11.56
C SER A 149 -11.16 0.25 -11.95
N GLN A 150 -9.91 -0.11 -11.62
CA GLN A 150 -9.35 -1.44 -11.81
C GLN A 150 -9.88 -2.48 -10.82
N TYR A 151 -10.57 -2.07 -9.75
CA TYR A 151 -11.25 -2.99 -8.85
C TYR A 151 -12.77 -2.95 -9.08
N HIS A 152 -13.32 -3.99 -9.71
CA HIS A 152 -14.73 -4.01 -10.07
C HIS A 152 -15.37 -5.39 -10.06
N ALA A 153 -16.70 -5.42 -9.99
CA ALA A 153 -17.46 -6.67 -10.03
C ALA A 153 -17.31 -7.37 -11.40
N GLY A 154 -17.27 -8.70 -11.37
CA GLY A 154 -17.27 -9.51 -12.59
C GLY A 154 -18.58 -9.42 -13.36
N PRO A 155 -18.56 -9.65 -14.69
CA PRO A 155 -19.74 -9.50 -15.55
C PRO A 155 -20.76 -10.64 -15.43
N PHE A 156 -20.69 -11.45 -14.38
CA PHE A 156 -21.54 -12.61 -14.15
C PHE A 156 -22.31 -12.51 -12.83
N PRO A 157 -23.46 -13.19 -12.70
CA PRO A 157 -24.18 -13.27 -11.43
C PRO A 157 -23.33 -13.87 -10.32
N PRO A 158 -23.67 -13.66 -9.04
CA PRO A 158 -22.98 -14.30 -7.92
C PRO A 158 -22.84 -15.80 -8.11
N LEU A 159 -21.66 -16.32 -7.78
CA LEU A 159 -21.34 -17.73 -7.89
C LEU A 159 -22.04 -18.51 -6.79
N ASN A 160 -22.64 -19.66 -7.11
CA ASN A 160 -23.26 -20.51 -6.11
C ASN A 160 -22.28 -21.60 -5.70
N TRP A 161 -21.90 -21.63 -4.42
CA TRP A 161 -21.06 -22.68 -3.85
C TRP A 161 -21.83 -23.45 -2.79
N ASN A 162 -22.00 -24.76 -2.99
CA ASN A 162 -22.82 -25.62 -2.13
C ASN A 162 -22.02 -26.78 -1.49
N GLN A 163 -20.71 -26.78 -1.66
CA GLN A 163 -19.80 -27.74 -1.06
C GLN A 163 -19.12 -27.08 0.13
N ASP A 164 -18.80 -27.88 1.16
CA ASP A 164 -18.04 -27.41 2.32
C ASP A 164 -16.67 -26.88 1.88
N VAL A 165 -16.44 -25.58 2.06
CA VAL A 165 -15.23 -24.90 1.56
C VAL A 165 -13.96 -25.44 2.21
N ASP A 166 -14.00 -25.92 3.46
CA ASP A 166 -12.83 -26.46 4.15
C ASP A 166 -12.27 -27.71 3.49
N THR A 167 -13.12 -28.46 2.79
CA THR A 167 -12.75 -29.72 2.11
C THR A 167 -12.75 -29.61 0.59
N SER A 168 -13.25 -28.49 0.03
CA SER A 168 -13.42 -28.30 -1.42
C SER A 168 -12.80 -27.01 -1.96
N TYR A 169 -12.01 -26.27 -1.17
CA TYR A 169 -11.43 -24.99 -1.60
C TYR A 169 -10.59 -25.10 -2.89
N THR A 170 -9.92 -26.24 -3.16
CA THR A 170 -9.20 -26.46 -4.42
C THR A 170 -10.15 -26.47 -5.62
N ASP A 171 -11.32 -27.09 -5.50
CA ASP A 171 -12.33 -27.10 -6.55
C ASP A 171 -12.93 -25.69 -6.75
N LEU A 172 -13.11 -24.93 -5.66
CA LEU A 172 -13.55 -23.54 -5.73
C LEU A 172 -12.53 -22.68 -6.49
N LEU A 173 -11.25 -22.81 -6.18
CA LEU A 173 -10.18 -22.04 -6.84
C LEU A 173 -10.08 -22.38 -8.33
N ASN A 174 -10.17 -23.66 -8.70
CA ASN A 174 -10.23 -24.05 -10.11
C ASN A 174 -11.46 -23.46 -10.81
N PHE A 175 -12.62 -23.46 -10.15
CA PHE A 175 -13.83 -22.85 -10.68
C PHE A 175 -13.71 -21.33 -10.85
N LEU A 176 -13.10 -20.63 -9.90
CA LEU A 176 -12.81 -19.19 -10.00
C LEU A 176 -11.85 -18.90 -11.17
N GLU A 177 -10.84 -19.74 -11.39
CA GLU A 177 -9.93 -19.60 -12.54
C GLU A 177 -10.66 -19.83 -13.86
N ASP A 178 -11.53 -20.85 -13.94
CA ASP A 178 -12.40 -21.05 -15.11
C ASP A 178 -13.30 -19.84 -15.37
N CYS A 179 -13.86 -19.24 -14.30
CA CYS A 179 -14.64 -18.00 -14.40
C CYS A 179 -13.80 -16.81 -14.90
N ARG A 180 -12.55 -16.68 -14.44
CA ARG A 180 -11.64 -15.60 -14.85
C ARG A 180 -11.34 -15.66 -16.34
N GLN A 181 -11.05 -16.87 -16.85
CA GLN A 181 -10.68 -17.12 -18.25
C GLN A 181 -11.79 -16.82 -19.26
N VAL A 182 -13.05 -16.70 -18.83
CA VAL A 182 -14.19 -16.38 -19.71
C VAL A 182 -14.58 -14.89 -19.71
N ILE A 183 -13.93 -14.07 -18.88
CA ILE A 183 -14.07 -12.60 -18.92
C ILE A 183 -13.25 -12.08 -20.11
N ASN A 184 -13.73 -11.04 -20.78
CA ASN A 184 -13.04 -10.43 -21.93
C ASN A 184 -12.99 -8.90 -21.79
N PRO A 185 -11.79 -8.29 -21.71
CA PRO A 185 -10.48 -8.95 -21.61
C PRO A 185 -10.36 -9.84 -20.36
N VAL A 186 -9.41 -10.78 -20.37
CA VAL A 186 -9.18 -11.65 -19.20
C VAL A 186 -8.46 -10.81 -18.14
N PRO A 187 -9.06 -10.57 -16.96
CA PRO A 187 -8.45 -9.71 -15.94
C PRO A 187 -7.22 -10.39 -15.35
N LYS A 188 -6.33 -9.58 -14.80
CA LYS A 188 -5.11 -10.08 -14.17
C LYS A 188 -5.43 -11.00 -13.00
N PHE A 189 -6.35 -10.57 -12.13
CA PHE A 189 -6.76 -11.30 -10.94
C PHE A 189 -8.28 -11.43 -10.84
N LEU A 190 -8.74 -12.52 -10.24
CA LEU A 190 -10.13 -12.66 -9.79
C LEU A 190 -10.20 -13.08 -8.31
N TYR A 191 -11.00 -12.37 -7.53
CA TYR A 191 -11.17 -12.62 -6.10
C TYR A 191 -12.61 -12.97 -5.72
N GLY A 192 -12.80 -14.07 -5.00
CA GLY A 192 -14.08 -14.50 -4.47
C GLY A 192 -14.34 -14.02 -3.04
N TRP A 193 -15.50 -13.42 -2.78
CA TRP A 193 -15.92 -12.99 -1.44
C TRP A 193 -17.01 -13.89 -0.87
N PHE A 194 -16.72 -14.50 0.28
CA PHE A 194 -17.73 -15.13 1.14
C PHE A 194 -18.33 -14.15 2.14
N ARG A 195 -19.55 -14.46 2.59
CA ARG A 195 -20.17 -13.80 3.74
C ARG A 195 -19.57 -14.29 5.05
N GLU A 196 -19.26 -13.38 5.97
CA GLU A 196 -18.57 -13.70 7.24
C GLU A 196 -17.35 -14.57 6.95
N ASN A 197 -17.01 -15.58 7.76
CA ASN A 197 -15.91 -16.50 7.47
C ASN A 197 -16.36 -17.98 7.56
N PRO A 198 -16.72 -18.62 6.44
CA PRO A 198 -17.06 -20.04 6.40
C PRO A 198 -15.84 -20.96 6.32
N PHE A 199 -14.63 -20.43 6.20
CA PHE A 199 -13.41 -21.20 5.99
C PHE A 199 -12.59 -21.24 7.29
N PHE A 200 -11.95 -22.37 7.60
CA PHE A 200 -11.13 -22.52 8.80
C PHE A 200 -9.94 -21.54 8.83
N GLY A 201 -9.49 -21.09 7.65
CA GLY A 201 -8.53 -20.02 7.48
C GLY A 201 -9.19 -18.64 7.42
N ASN A 202 -8.66 -17.73 6.59
CA ASN A 202 -9.33 -16.44 6.31
C ASN A 202 -9.50 -16.24 4.79
N GLY A 203 -8.52 -16.70 4.01
CA GLY A 203 -8.54 -16.75 2.57
C GLY A 203 -7.56 -17.80 2.07
N VAL A 204 -7.57 -18.01 0.76
CA VAL A 204 -6.60 -18.87 0.05
C VAL A 204 -6.43 -18.37 -1.39
N ALA A 205 -5.19 -18.21 -1.82
CA ALA A 205 -4.81 -18.10 -3.23
C ALA A 205 -4.60 -19.49 -3.88
N ILE A 206 -4.89 -19.60 -5.18
CA ILE A 206 -4.71 -20.85 -5.94
C ILE A 206 -3.28 -21.39 -5.90
N SER A 207 -2.31 -20.47 -5.93
CA SER A 207 -0.87 -20.75 -5.87
C SER A 207 -0.11 -19.44 -5.65
N ALA A 208 1.19 -19.54 -5.42
CA ALA A 208 2.12 -18.41 -5.42
C ALA A 208 3.26 -18.66 -6.42
N PRO A 209 3.28 -17.96 -7.58
CA PRO A 209 2.28 -17.01 -8.08
C PRO A 209 0.98 -17.70 -8.54
N GLY A 210 -0.09 -16.93 -8.71
CA GLY A 210 -1.41 -17.41 -9.13
C GLY A 210 -2.28 -16.28 -9.69
N ASN A 211 -3.52 -16.57 -10.07
CA ASN A 211 -4.43 -15.56 -10.65
C ASN A 211 -5.78 -15.44 -9.95
N VAL A 212 -6.11 -16.37 -9.06
CA VAL A 212 -7.36 -16.33 -8.30
C VAL A 212 -7.16 -16.66 -6.85
N GLY A 213 -7.96 -16.02 -6.01
CA GLY A 213 -8.05 -16.31 -4.60
C GLY A 213 -9.47 -16.10 -4.09
N PHE A 214 -9.69 -16.44 -2.85
CA PHE A 214 -10.91 -16.05 -2.16
C PHE A 214 -10.61 -15.65 -0.72
N GLY A 215 -11.56 -14.93 -0.15
CA GLY A 215 -11.66 -14.69 1.27
C GLY A 215 -13.10 -14.40 1.63
N ASN A 216 -13.30 -13.49 2.55
CA ASN A 216 -14.49 -13.48 3.39
C ASN A 216 -14.77 -12.05 3.85
N THR A 217 -15.95 -11.70 4.36
CA THR A 217 -16.30 -10.32 4.78
C THR A 217 -16.46 -10.17 6.29
N GLN A 218 -15.78 -11.01 7.08
CA GLN A 218 -15.87 -10.96 8.54
C GLN A 218 -15.26 -9.66 9.10
N THR A 219 -16.11 -8.82 9.69
CA THR A 219 -15.72 -7.50 10.24
C THR A 219 -15.25 -7.55 11.69
N SER A 220 -15.38 -8.68 12.37
CA SER A 220 -14.86 -8.86 13.73
C SER A 220 -14.12 -10.20 13.82
N PRO A 221 -12.80 -10.21 14.05
CA PRO A 221 -11.98 -9.11 14.59
C PRO A 221 -11.35 -8.15 13.54
N ASP A 222 -12.03 -7.89 12.42
CA ASP A 222 -11.57 -7.01 11.32
C ASP A 222 -10.28 -7.51 10.64
N ARG A 223 -10.47 -8.46 9.72
CA ARG A 223 -9.38 -9.10 8.97
C ARG A 223 -9.58 -9.06 7.46
N TYR A 224 -10.78 -8.70 7.00
CA TYR A 224 -11.20 -9.06 5.65
C TYR A 224 -10.43 -8.32 4.56
N GLN A 225 -10.25 -7.00 4.70
CA GLN A 225 -9.50 -6.19 3.72
C GLN A 225 -8.02 -6.61 3.71
N ARG A 226 -7.41 -6.80 4.88
CA ARG A 226 -6.07 -7.36 5.04
C ARG A 226 -5.93 -8.75 4.42
N THR A 227 -6.96 -9.60 4.54
CA THR A 227 -6.95 -10.95 3.97
C THR A 227 -6.90 -10.86 2.46
N PHE A 228 -7.72 -10.01 1.85
CA PHE A 228 -7.66 -9.79 0.41
C PHE A 228 -6.29 -9.31 -0.05
N ALA A 229 -5.71 -8.30 0.61
CA ALA A 229 -4.36 -7.83 0.29
C ALA A 229 -3.30 -8.93 0.44
N HIS A 230 -3.38 -9.75 1.48
CA HIS A 230 -2.48 -10.88 1.70
C HIS A 230 -2.59 -11.96 0.62
N GLU A 231 -3.81 -12.36 0.26
CA GLU A 231 -4.01 -13.33 -0.81
C GLU A 231 -3.55 -12.76 -2.15
N LEU A 232 -3.75 -11.46 -2.41
CA LEU A 232 -3.20 -10.79 -3.59
C LEU A 232 -1.67 -10.88 -3.62
N GLY A 233 -1.00 -10.73 -2.48
CA GLY A 233 0.45 -10.97 -2.38
C GLY A 233 0.86 -12.38 -2.81
N HIS A 234 0.09 -13.40 -2.44
CA HIS A 234 0.31 -14.75 -2.98
C HIS A 234 0.14 -14.80 -4.49
N LEU A 235 -0.86 -14.13 -5.07
CA LEU A 235 -1.07 -14.11 -6.53
C LEU A 235 0.14 -13.50 -7.27
N PHE A 236 0.77 -12.49 -6.69
CA PHE A 236 2.02 -11.90 -7.19
C PHE A 236 3.26 -12.80 -7.00
N GLY A 237 3.17 -13.85 -6.18
CA GLY A 237 4.25 -14.84 -5.98
C GLY A 237 4.94 -14.76 -4.63
N LEU A 238 4.44 -13.96 -3.69
CA LEU A 238 4.96 -13.92 -2.33
C LEU A 238 4.55 -15.15 -1.53
N PHE A 239 5.38 -15.53 -0.56
CA PHE A 239 5.10 -16.59 0.39
C PHE A 239 4.99 -16.03 1.80
N HIS A 240 4.36 -16.81 2.69
CA HIS A 240 4.31 -16.45 4.11
C HIS A 240 5.70 -16.17 4.67
N ASN A 241 5.79 -15.14 5.51
CA ASN A 241 7.00 -14.81 6.25
C ASN A 241 6.71 -14.58 7.74
N SER A 242 7.71 -14.08 8.46
CA SER A 242 7.60 -13.74 9.88
C SER A 242 8.21 -12.37 10.20
N ARG A 243 8.27 -11.47 9.22
CA ARG A 243 8.95 -10.17 9.36
C ARG A 243 8.07 -9.18 10.12
N ASP A 244 8.70 -8.41 10.99
CA ASP A 244 8.19 -7.13 11.49
C ASP A 244 8.69 -6.00 10.59
N LEU A 245 8.11 -4.81 10.75
CA LEU A 245 8.60 -3.62 10.07
C LEU A 245 9.92 -3.13 10.67
N ALA A 246 10.20 -3.44 11.94
CA ALA A 246 11.38 -2.96 12.65
C ALA A 246 12.70 -3.26 11.91
N PRO A 247 13.67 -2.32 11.95
CA PRO A 247 13.65 -1.02 12.63
C PRO A 247 12.93 0.09 11.84
N ASP A 248 12.30 -0.24 10.73
CA ASP A 248 11.70 0.70 9.80
C ASP A 248 10.28 1.09 10.26
N THR A 249 9.80 2.24 9.77
CA THR A 249 8.46 2.78 10.04
C THR A 249 7.78 3.03 8.70
N GLY A 250 6.60 2.46 8.50
CA GLY A 250 5.82 2.68 7.28
C GLY A 250 4.99 3.97 7.35
N TRP A 251 4.52 4.45 6.20
CA TRP A 251 3.74 5.69 6.10
C TRP A 251 2.56 5.56 5.14
N ASP A 252 1.35 5.85 5.62
CA ASP A 252 0.12 6.06 4.85
C ASP A 252 -0.09 7.57 4.67
N VAL A 253 0.46 8.13 3.59
CA VAL A 253 0.51 9.58 3.35
C VAL A 253 -0.88 10.22 3.37
N GLU A 254 -1.87 9.51 2.83
CA GLU A 254 -3.25 9.97 2.69
C GLU A 254 -4.15 9.52 3.85
N ASN A 255 -3.65 8.66 4.74
CA ASN A 255 -4.41 8.01 5.80
C ASN A 255 -5.66 7.31 5.24
N LEU A 256 -5.50 6.64 4.09
CA LEU A 256 -6.59 5.95 3.38
C LEU A 256 -7.30 4.95 4.29
N LEU A 257 -6.56 4.33 5.20
CA LEU A 257 -7.08 3.27 6.07
C LEU A 257 -7.61 3.77 7.40
N GLY A 258 -7.45 5.07 7.71
CA GLY A 258 -7.83 5.62 9.01
C GLY A 258 -7.04 5.05 10.20
N LEU A 259 -5.91 4.37 9.95
CA LEU A 259 -5.06 3.76 10.98
C LEU A 259 -4.03 4.74 11.57
N GLY A 260 -4.03 5.99 11.09
CA GLY A 260 -2.98 6.98 11.31
C GLY A 260 -1.96 6.94 10.18
N LYS A 261 -1.28 8.08 9.93
CA LYS A 261 -0.27 8.14 8.86
C LYS A 261 0.97 7.32 9.16
N VAL A 262 1.32 7.17 10.43
CA VAL A 262 2.53 6.45 10.85
C VAL A 262 2.21 5.01 11.17
N MET A 263 2.96 4.09 10.55
CA MET A 263 2.85 2.65 10.75
C MET A 263 4.08 2.19 11.54
N PRO A 264 3.97 2.07 12.88
CA PRO A 264 5.13 1.87 13.74
C PRO A 264 5.84 0.56 13.44
N GLY A 265 7.15 0.52 13.72
CA GLY A 265 8.01 -0.66 13.50
C GLY A 265 7.53 -1.94 14.21
N THR A 266 6.61 -1.82 15.16
CA THR A 266 5.97 -2.95 15.87
C THR A 266 4.90 -3.70 15.06
N LYS A 267 4.47 -3.17 13.90
CA LYS A 267 3.59 -3.87 12.97
C LYS A 267 4.34 -4.99 12.24
N PHE A 268 3.58 -5.85 11.58
CA PHE A 268 4.10 -6.99 10.83
C PHE A 268 3.85 -6.85 9.35
N ASP A 269 4.74 -7.45 8.56
CA ASP A 269 4.56 -7.53 7.12
C ASP A 269 3.25 -8.23 6.75
N ILE A 270 2.63 -7.76 5.67
CA ILE A 270 1.34 -8.23 5.18
C ILE A 270 1.37 -9.74 4.88
N MET A 271 2.52 -10.30 4.48
CA MET A 271 2.67 -11.73 4.20
C MET A 271 2.87 -12.59 5.46
N ARG A 272 2.92 -12.01 6.66
CA ARG A 272 2.77 -12.80 7.89
C ARG A 272 1.31 -13.18 8.08
N GLY A 273 1.00 -14.47 8.00
CA GLY A 273 -0.37 -14.98 8.05
C GLY A 273 -1.09 -14.73 9.39
N GLY A 274 -2.41 -14.55 9.32
CA GLY A 274 -3.29 -14.56 10.49
C GLY A 274 -3.31 -13.28 11.33
N LEU A 275 -2.89 -12.14 10.79
CA LEU A 275 -2.94 -10.84 11.43
C LEU A 275 -4.34 -10.20 11.38
N LEU A 276 -4.58 -9.24 12.28
CA LEU A 276 -5.66 -8.25 12.16
C LEU A 276 -5.27 -7.14 11.19
N THR A 277 -6.26 -6.44 10.62
CA THR A 277 -6.03 -5.25 9.78
C THR A 277 -5.12 -4.21 10.47
N PRO A 278 -5.32 -3.87 11.77
CA PRO A 278 -4.46 -2.89 12.44
C PRO A 278 -3.05 -3.40 12.78
N GLU A 279 -2.77 -4.70 12.66
CA GLU A 279 -1.47 -5.31 12.97
C GLU A 279 -0.57 -5.44 11.74
N ALA A 280 -1.15 -5.34 10.54
CA ALA A 280 -0.48 -5.56 9.29
C ALA A 280 -0.09 -4.24 8.61
N TRP A 281 1.01 -4.30 7.88
CA TRP A 281 1.47 -3.28 6.94
C TRP A 281 2.38 -3.93 5.90
N VAL A 282 2.68 -3.25 4.80
CA VAL A 282 3.69 -3.73 3.85
C VAL A 282 5.09 -3.44 4.40
N ASP A 283 6.01 -4.40 4.43
CA ASP A 283 7.43 -4.09 4.67
C ASP A 283 8.15 -3.69 3.38
N ASP A 284 9.31 -3.03 3.51
CA ASP A 284 10.09 -2.56 2.36
C ASP A 284 10.40 -3.69 1.36
N ILE A 285 10.75 -4.88 1.83
CA ILE A 285 11.09 -6.00 0.93
C ILE A 285 9.87 -6.45 0.12
N THR A 286 8.69 -6.47 0.74
CA THR A 286 7.43 -6.76 0.07
C THR A 286 7.04 -5.62 -0.86
N TYR A 287 7.20 -4.37 -0.45
CA TYR A 287 6.89 -3.20 -1.26
C TYR A 287 7.72 -3.16 -2.54
N GLU A 288 9.04 -3.32 -2.42
CA GLU A 288 9.96 -3.40 -3.56
C GLU A 288 9.64 -4.59 -4.47
N PHE A 289 9.19 -5.73 -3.91
CA PHE A 289 8.77 -6.87 -4.73
C PHE A 289 7.57 -6.54 -5.63
N PHE A 290 6.62 -5.74 -5.14
CA PHE A 290 5.50 -5.30 -5.96
C PHE A 290 5.95 -4.26 -6.99
N LEU A 291 6.77 -3.29 -6.59
CA LEU A 291 7.38 -2.29 -7.48
C LEU A 291 8.09 -2.97 -8.65
N ASP A 292 8.98 -3.93 -8.39
CA ASP A 292 9.75 -4.63 -9.42
C ASP A 292 8.92 -5.61 -10.27
N SER A 293 7.61 -5.72 -10.02
CA SER A 293 6.76 -6.69 -10.71
C SER A 293 6.37 -6.21 -12.11
N GLU A 294 6.72 -7.01 -13.12
CA GLU A 294 6.21 -6.86 -14.50
C GLU A 294 4.67 -6.85 -14.59
N CYS A 295 3.97 -7.24 -13.51
CA CYS A 295 2.50 -7.19 -13.45
C CYS A 295 1.94 -5.77 -13.36
N ILE A 296 2.76 -4.79 -13.03
CA ILE A 296 2.38 -3.39 -12.86
C ILE A 296 3.24 -2.45 -13.72
N ASP A 297 4.02 -2.98 -14.66
CA ASP A 297 4.78 -2.17 -15.63
C ASP A 297 3.82 -1.59 -16.68
N CYS A 298 3.90 -0.28 -16.95
CA CYS A 298 3.11 0.35 -18.03
C CYS A 298 3.48 -0.11 -19.46
N THR A 299 4.50 -0.95 -19.63
CA THR A 299 5.12 -1.26 -20.94
C THR A 299 4.31 -2.25 -21.80
N GLY A 300 3.08 -2.56 -21.42
CA GLY A 300 2.21 -3.55 -22.07
C GLY A 300 1.22 -3.05 -23.13
N ASP A 301 0.78 -1.78 -23.11
CA ASP A 301 -0.31 -1.33 -23.98
C ASP A 301 -0.02 -0.03 -24.74
N THR A 302 0.20 -0.14 -26.06
CA THR A 302 0.36 1.01 -26.98
C THR A 302 -0.97 1.69 -27.35
N GLY A 303 -1.93 1.78 -26.44
CA GLY A 303 -3.31 2.13 -26.76
C GLY A 303 -3.98 3.05 -25.74
N ASP A 304 -3.90 4.35 -25.97
CA ASP A 304 -4.86 5.36 -25.49
C ASP A 304 -4.94 5.50 -23.95
N PHE A 305 -3.85 5.92 -23.31
CA PHE A 305 -3.90 6.33 -21.91
C PHE A 305 -4.58 7.69 -21.75
N ILE A 306 -5.68 7.68 -20.99
CA ILE A 306 -6.27 8.86 -20.39
C ILE A 306 -5.24 9.33 -19.34
N SER A 307 -4.80 10.57 -19.49
CA SER A 307 -3.74 11.22 -18.73
C SER A 307 -4.15 11.54 -17.28
N GLU A 308 -4.38 10.54 -16.46
CA GLU A 308 -4.20 10.70 -15.01
C GLU A 308 -2.75 10.34 -14.71
N ALA A 309 -2.03 11.30 -14.11
CA ALA A 309 -0.59 11.26 -13.99
C ALA A 309 -0.16 9.97 -13.27
N PRO A 310 0.89 9.27 -13.76
CA PRO A 310 1.41 8.10 -13.07
C PRO A 310 1.74 8.50 -11.64
N TRP A 311 1.25 7.71 -10.67
CA TRP A 311 1.71 7.87 -9.30
C TRP A 311 3.15 7.46 -9.30
N VAL A 312 4.01 8.43 -9.01
CA VAL A 312 5.39 8.08 -8.80
C VAL A 312 5.52 7.64 -7.36
N THR A 313 5.58 6.34 -7.20
CA THR A 313 6.09 5.75 -5.97
C THR A 313 7.58 6.02 -5.91
N LEU A 314 7.99 6.88 -4.97
CA LEU A 314 9.33 6.76 -4.41
C LEU A 314 9.42 5.38 -3.75
N ALA A 315 10.16 4.46 -4.37
CA ALA A 315 10.89 3.46 -3.62
C ALA A 315 11.68 4.23 -2.57
N PHE A 316 11.30 4.11 -1.29
CA PHE A 316 12.24 4.42 -0.22
C PHE A 316 13.08 3.16 -0.05
N PRO A 317 14.26 3.03 -0.68
CA PRO A 317 15.25 2.16 -0.09
C PRO A 317 15.60 2.81 1.24
N ARG A 318 15.09 2.22 2.33
CA ARG A 318 15.62 2.36 3.69
C ARG A 318 16.46 3.60 3.95
N PHE A 319 15.92 4.50 4.77
CA PHE A 319 16.74 5.20 5.77
C PHE A 319 16.90 4.35 7.05
N GLY A 320 16.97 3.03 6.90
CA GLY A 320 17.50 2.11 7.89
C GLY A 320 18.99 1.88 7.66
N GLY A 321 19.86 2.72 8.25
CA GLY A 321 21.24 2.30 8.51
C GLY A 321 22.36 3.30 8.26
N GLU A 322 22.13 4.39 7.52
CA GLU A 322 23.07 5.51 7.48
C GLU A 322 22.40 6.74 8.05
N THR A 323 22.66 6.90 9.34
CA THR A 323 22.73 8.19 9.96
C THR A 323 23.32 9.20 8.97
N ILE A 324 22.57 10.24 8.59
CA ILE A 324 23.19 11.51 8.19
C ILE A 324 23.82 12.10 9.47
N LEU A 325 24.83 11.42 10.00
CA LEU A 325 25.76 11.84 11.05
C LEU A 325 27.10 11.14 10.76
N ASN A 326 27.93 11.82 9.98
CA ASN A 326 29.17 12.38 10.52
C ASN A 326 29.34 13.79 9.98
#